data_AF-A0A3M1TGT0-F1
#
_entry.id   AF-A0A3M1TGT0-F1
#
_cell.length_a   1.000
_cell.length_b   1.000
_cell.length_c   1.000
_cell.angle_alpha   90.00
_cell.angle_beta   90.00
_cell.angle_gamma   90.00
#
_symmetry.space_group_name_H-M   'P 1'
#
loop_
_entity.id
_entity.type
_entity.pdbx_description
1 polymer ?
#
loop_
_entity_poly.entity_id
_entity_poly.type
_entity_poly.pdbx_seq_one_letter_code
_entity_poly.pdbx_strand_id
1 'polypeptide(L)'
;MAASDHLLGRLVLKHGFASEAQLRQCIQRSPPGTSLLEALTRAGLVDEERRRVLERELAVAGFVRAERAFARVCAERGLLSEEQLRNLLENQRREGFRWRVGDVLLERGIISPETREAIAREQVRRLEEEDARFARTPASADGDDAIPLAGEDTAPHPSLLESVEEDRRRYGSGERPPLAAASA
;
A
#
# COMPACT_ATOMS: atom_id res chain seq x y z
N MET A 1 17.73 2.74 6.10
CA MET A 1 16.47 3.48 5.83
C MET A 1 15.40 2.43 5.57
N ALA A 2 14.25 2.50 6.23
CA ALA A 2 13.19 1.51 6.01
C ALA A 2 12.57 1.73 4.62
N ALA A 3 12.06 0.71 3.96
CA ALA A 3 11.42 0.90 2.65
C ALA A 3 10.17 1.79 2.70
N SER A 4 9.48 1.80 3.85
CA SER A 4 8.42 2.75 4.16
C SER A 4 8.90 4.20 4.05
N ASP A 5 10.16 4.50 4.39
CA ASP A 5 10.73 5.84 4.26
C ASP A 5 10.96 6.22 2.80
N HIS A 6 11.33 5.27 1.94
CA HIS A 6 11.51 5.55 0.51
C HIS A 6 10.17 5.90 -0.15
N LEU A 7 9.11 5.13 0.15
CA LEU A 7 7.78 5.42 -0.36
C LEU A 7 7.25 6.75 0.16
N LEU A 8 7.47 7.04 1.45
CA LEU A 8 7.13 8.31 2.05
C LEU A 8 7.86 9.48 1.39
N GLY A 9 9.16 9.34 1.10
CA GLY A 9 9.94 10.36 0.40
C GLY A 9 9.32 10.73 -0.95
N ARG A 10 8.87 9.74 -1.72
CA ARG A 10 8.17 9.97 -3.00
C ARG A 10 6.83 10.67 -2.81
N LEU A 11 6.05 10.28 -1.79
CA LEU A 11 4.77 10.93 -1.50
C LEU A 11 4.95 12.40 -1.10
N VAL A 12 5.95 12.69 -0.27
CA VAL A 12 6.29 14.06 0.16
C VAL A 12 6.63 14.94 -1.02
N LEU A 13 7.41 14.43 -1.98
CA LEU A 13 7.76 15.14 -3.21
C LEU A 13 6.53 15.33 -4.12
N LYS A 14 5.71 14.27 -4.27
CA LYS A 14 4.49 14.29 -5.10
C LYS A 14 3.50 15.36 -4.63
N HIS A 15 3.31 15.51 -3.32
CA HIS A 15 2.41 16.52 -2.75
C HIS A 15 3.05 17.90 -2.61
N GLY A 16 4.34 18.04 -2.91
CA GLY A 16 5.07 19.30 -2.75
C GLY A 16 5.21 19.75 -1.29
N PHE A 17 5.11 18.84 -0.33
CA PHE A 17 5.26 19.17 1.10
C PHE A 17 6.70 19.53 1.46
N ALA A 18 7.67 18.96 0.76
CA ALA A 18 9.07 19.35 0.85
C ALA A 18 9.75 19.24 -0.52
N SER A 19 10.76 20.06 -0.74
CA SER A 19 11.67 19.91 -1.87
C SER A 19 12.63 18.74 -1.67
N GLU A 20 13.20 18.23 -2.76
CA GLU A 20 14.21 17.19 -2.69
C GLU A 20 15.44 17.60 -1.86
N ALA A 21 15.84 18.88 -1.95
CA ALA A 21 16.94 19.41 -1.15
C ALA A 21 16.62 19.37 0.35
N GLN A 22 15.41 19.78 0.75
CA GLN A 22 14.95 19.72 2.15
C GLN A 22 14.85 18.27 2.64
N LEU A 23 14.32 17.37 1.81
CA LEU A 23 14.20 15.96 2.13
C LEU A 23 15.57 15.31 2.37
N ARG A 24 16.53 15.56 1.47
CA ARG A 24 17.92 15.09 1.63
C ARG A 24 18.57 15.67 2.88
N GLN A 25 18.39 16.97 3.14
CA GLN A 25 18.93 17.62 4.33
C GLN A 25 18.33 17.05 5.62
N CYS A 26 17.03 16.76 5.65
CA CYS A 26 16.36 16.10 6.76
C CYS A 26 16.93 14.71 7.01
N ILE A 27 17.08 13.89 5.97
CA ILE A 27 17.65 12.54 6.08
C ILE A 27 19.07 12.60 6.65
N GLN A 28 19.91 13.52 6.18
CA GLN A 28 21.30 13.67 6.64
C GLN A 28 21.40 14.13 8.10
N ARG A 29 20.47 14.97 8.57
CA ARG A 29 20.46 15.50 9.95
C ARG A 29 19.74 14.60 10.94
N SER A 30 19.05 13.58 10.47
CA SER A 30 18.22 12.74 11.34
C SER A 30 19.06 11.73 12.11
N PRO A 31 18.76 11.50 13.40
CA PRO A 31 19.42 10.45 14.16
C PRO A 31 19.08 9.07 13.56
N PRO A 32 20.03 8.11 13.59
CA PRO A 32 19.78 6.75 13.14
C PRO A 32 18.62 6.15 13.94
N GLY A 33 17.73 5.44 13.24
CA GLY A 33 16.54 4.82 13.85
C GLY A 33 15.31 5.73 13.91
N THR A 34 15.42 7.01 13.54
CA THR A 34 14.22 7.88 13.38
C THR A 34 13.52 7.56 12.06
N SER A 35 12.19 7.46 12.07
CA SER A 35 11.40 7.43 10.84
C SER A 35 11.51 8.75 10.07
N LEU A 36 11.44 8.70 8.74
CA LEU A 36 11.48 9.91 7.91
C LEU A 36 10.31 10.86 8.21
N LEU A 37 9.13 10.32 8.52
CA LEU A 37 7.95 11.13 8.86
C LEU A 37 8.19 11.97 10.13
N GLU A 38 8.76 11.35 11.16
CA GLU A 38 9.09 12.01 12.41
C GLU A 38 10.20 13.05 12.21
N ALA A 39 11.19 12.74 11.37
CA ALA A 39 12.23 13.70 10.98
C ALA A 39 11.65 14.95 10.30
N LEU A 40 10.72 14.77 9.35
CA LEU A 40 10.06 15.87 8.65
C LEU A 40 9.15 16.69 9.57
N THR A 41 8.44 16.02 10.49
CA THR A 41 7.58 16.66 11.48
C THR A 41 8.41 17.52 12.44
N ARG A 42 9.50 16.97 12.97
CA ARG A 42 10.42 17.69 13.87
C ARG A 42 11.15 18.85 13.18
N ALA A 43 11.39 18.74 11.87
CA ALA A 43 11.95 19.84 11.07
C ALA A 43 10.92 20.93 10.72
N GLY A 44 9.63 20.75 11.06
CA GLY A 44 8.56 21.69 10.74
C GLY A 44 8.19 21.74 9.26
N LEU A 45 8.61 20.76 8.46
CA LEU A 45 8.27 20.67 7.04
C LEU A 45 6.87 20.09 6.81
N VAL A 46 6.42 19.25 7.75
CA VAL A 46 5.13 18.58 7.74
C VAL A 46 4.45 18.88 9.06
N ASP A 47 3.26 19.50 9.01
CA ASP A 47 2.40 19.68 10.17
C ASP A 47 1.57 18.42 10.46
N GLU A 48 0.81 18.42 11.56
CA GLU A 48 0.00 17.27 11.97
C GLU A 48 -1.10 16.90 10.94
N GLU A 49 -1.62 17.87 10.20
CA GLU A 49 -2.65 17.62 9.18
C GLU A 49 -2.03 16.89 7.98
N ARG A 50 -0.93 17.44 7.44
CA ARG A 50 -0.17 16.82 6.34
C ARG A 50 0.37 15.45 6.74
N ARG A 51 0.78 15.29 7.99
CA ARG A 51 1.22 14.01 8.54
C ARG A 51 0.11 12.96 8.41
N ARG A 52 -1.13 13.27 8.82
CA ARG A 52 -2.27 12.35 8.72
C ARG A 52 -2.59 11.97 7.28
N VAL A 53 -2.45 12.92 6.34
CA VAL A 53 -2.60 12.64 4.90
C VAL A 53 -1.53 11.65 4.43
N LEU A 54 -0.26 11.90 4.76
CA LEU A 54 0.85 11.02 4.39
C LEU A 54 0.71 9.62 5.01
N GLU A 55 0.32 9.51 6.27
CA GLU A 55 0.10 8.21 6.94
C GLU A 55 -1.01 7.42 6.26
N ARG A 56 -2.11 8.08 5.89
CA ARG A 56 -3.22 7.45 5.17
C ARG A 56 -2.76 6.95 3.80
N GLU A 57 -2.05 7.77 3.04
CA GLU A 57 -1.56 7.36 1.71
C GLU A 57 -0.49 6.28 1.79
N LEU A 58 0.41 6.35 2.78
CA LEU A 58 1.41 5.31 3.03
C LEU A 58 0.74 3.97 3.35
N ALA A 59 -0.34 3.98 4.15
CA ALA A 59 -1.11 2.78 4.45
C ALA A 59 -1.78 2.20 3.19
N VAL A 60 -2.42 3.05 2.37
CA VAL A 60 -3.03 2.61 1.10
C VAL A 60 -1.98 2.05 0.14
N ALA A 61 -0.85 2.75 -0.03
CA ALA A 61 0.23 2.30 -0.91
C ALA A 61 0.84 0.98 -0.43
N GLY A 62 1.07 0.83 0.88
CA GLY A 62 1.53 -0.42 1.50
C GLY A 62 0.55 -1.57 1.27
N PHE A 63 -0.75 -1.31 1.46
CA PHE A 63 -1.81 -2.27 1.15
C PHE A 63 -1.76 -2.70 -0.32
N VAL A 64 -1.80 -1.75 -1.26
CA VAL A 64 -1.81 -2.04 -2.70
C VAL A 64 -0.58 -2.85 -3.12
N ARG A 65 0.59 -2.48 -2.60
CA ARG A 65 1.83 -3.20 -2.86
C ARG A 65 1.76 -4.64 -2.34
N ALA A 66 1.27 -4.83 -1.13
CA ALA A 66 1.06 -6.14 -0.55
C ALA A 66 0.10 -6.98 -1.42
N GLU A 67 -1.06 -6.45 -1.77
CA GLU A 67 -2.05 -7.17 -2.59
C GLU A 67 -1.47 -7.58 -3.94
N ARG A 68 -0.71 -6.71 -4.60
CA ARG A 68 -0.01 -7.01 -5.86
C ARG A 68 1.03 -8.13 -5.68
N ALA A 69 1.79 -8.13 -4.60
CA ALA A 69 2.76 -9.18 -4.32
C ALA A 69 2.05 -10.53 -4.08
N PHE A 70 0.96 -10.54 -3.30
CA PHE A 70 0.16 -11.75 -3.05
C PHE A 70 -0.43 -12.31 -4.37
N ALA A 71 -1.05 -11.42 -5.15
CA ALA A 71 -1.58 -11.68 -6.47
C ALA A 71 -0.52 -12.32 -7.39
N ARG A 72 0.66 -11.70 -7.49
CA ARG A 72 1.75 -12.21 -8.32
C ARG A 72 2.18 -13.63 -7.92
N VAL A 73 2.28 -13.92 -6.62
CA VAL A 73 2.59 -15.28 -6.14
C VAL A 73 1.49 -16.27 -6.54
N CYS A 74 0.21 -15.87 -6.54
CA CYS A 74 -0.88 -16.71 -7.00
C CYS A 74 -0.74 -17.05 -8.49
N ALA A 75 -0.40 -16.06 -9.32
CA ALA A 75 -0.22 -16.27 -10.76
C ALA A 75 0.98 -17.17 -11.08
N GLU A 76 2.11 -16.97 -10.41
CA GLU A 76 3.30 -17.81 -10.57
C GLU A 76 3.08 -19.27 -10.15
N ARG A 77 2.14 -19.51 -9.22
CA ARG A 77 1.72 -20.87 -8.82
C ARG A 77 0.62 -21.46 -9.71
N GLY A 78 0.17 -20.74 -10.73
CA GLY A 78 -0.91 -21.16 -11.62
C GLY A 78 -2.29 -21.19 -10.98
N LEU A 79 -2.48 -20.54 -9.82
CA LEU A 79 -3.77 -20.45 -9.13
C LEU A 79 -4.71 -19.45 -9.80
N LEU A 80 -4.13 -18.46 -10.50
CA LEU A 80 -4.83 -17.47 -11.29
C LEU A 80 -4.11 -17.28 -12.62
N SER A 81 -4.87 -17.10 -13.70
CA SER A 81 -4.33 -16.54 -14.94
C SER A 81 -4.02 -15.06 -14.79
N GLU A 82 -3.17 -14.51 -15.66
CA GLU A 82 -2.86 -13.07 -15.67
C GLU A 82 -4.09 -12.19 -15.90
N GLU A 83 -5.05 -12.67 -16.69
CA GLU A 83 -6.31 -11.96 -16.94
C GLU A 83 -7.19 -11.93 -15.68
N GLN A 84 -7.36 -13.07 -15.01
CA GLN A 84 -8.08 -13.14 -13.73
C GLN A 84 -7.43 -12.26 -12.67
N LEU A 85 -6.09 -12.23 -12.65
CA LEU A 85 -5.33 -11.37 -11.75
C LEU A 85 -5.63 -9.89 -11.96
N ARG A 86 -5.56 -9.46 -13.22
CA ARG A 86 -5.83 -8.08 -13.63
C ARG A 86 -7.26 -7.67 -13.25
N ASN A 87 -8.23 -8.49 -13.62
CA ASN A 87 -9.65 -8.25 -13.30
C ASN A 87 -9.89 -8.18 -11.79
N LEU A 88 -9.24 -9.04 -11.01
CA LEU A 88 -9.36 -9.05 -9.56
C LEU A 88 -8.82 -7.75 -8.94
N LEU A 89 -7.61 -7.33 -9.32
CA LEU A 89 -7.01 -6.10 -8.81
C LEU A 89 -7.75 -4.83 -9.29
N GLU A 90 -8.28 -4.84 -10.52
CA GLU A 90 -9.11 -3.73 -11.02
C GLU A 90 -10.41 -3.60 -10.24
N ASN A 91 -11.10 -4.71 -9.95
CA ASN A 91 -12.30 -4.69 -9.12
C ASN A 91 -11.99 -4.20 -7.70
N GLN A 92 -10.88 -4.68 -7.12
CA GLN A 92 -10.42 -4.21 -5.80
C GLN A 92 -10.19 -2.69 -5.80
N ARG A 93 -9.56 -2.16 -6.85
CA ARG A 93 -9.34 -0.71 -7.02
C ARG A 93 -10.66 0.05 -7.17
N ARG A 94 -11.60 -0.42 -7.98
CA ARG A 94 -12.92 0.21 -8.18
C ARG A 94 -13.73 0.27 -6.89
N GLU A 95 -13.58 -0.75 -6.04
CA GLU A 95 -14.26 -0.82 -4.74
C GLU A 95 -13.50 -0.11 -3.61
N GLY A 96 -12.41 0.61 -3.92
CA GLY A 96 -11.66 1.37 -2.92
C GLY A 96 -10.88 0.50 -1.93
N PHE A 97 -10.43 -0.68 -2.36
CA PHE A 97 -9.58 -1.58 -1.56
C PHE A 97 -10.25 -2.13 -0.29
N ARG A 98 -11.57 -2.31 -0.30
CA ARG A 98 -12.37 -2.74 0.86
C ARG A 98 -12.20 -4.21 1.27
N TRP A 99 -11.60 -5.04 0.43
CA TRP A 99 -11.39 -6.47 0.67
C TRP A 99 -10.00 -6.92 0.27
N ARG A 100 -9.55 -8.07 0.80
CA ARG A 100 -8.25 -8.68 0.49
C ARG A 100 -8.41 -9.70 -0.62
N VAL A 101 -7.45 -9.73 -1.55
CA VAL A 101 -7.36 -10.75 -2.61
C VAL A 101 -7.38 -12.15 -2.01
N GLY A 102 -6.60 -12.40 -0.96
CA GLY A 102 -6.54 -13.71 -0.31
C GLY A 102 -7.85 -14.16 0.32
N ASP A 103 -8.66 -13.24 0.86
CA ASP A 103 -9.99 -13.55 1.41
C ASP A 103 -10.95 -13.93 0.28
N VAL A 104 -10.98 -13.15 -0.80
CA VAL A 104 -11.87 -13.42 -1.95
C VAL A 104 -11.54 -14.76 -2.62
N LEU A 105 -10.26 -15.11 -2.76
CA LEU A 105 -9.87 -16.40 -3.34
C LEU A 105 -10.25 -17.58 -2.43
N LEU A 106 -10.16 -17.38 -1.11
CA LEU A 106 -10.55 -18.38 -0.12
C LEU A 106 -12.07 -18.60 -0.12
N GLU A 107 -12.85 -17.52 -0.12
CA GLU A 107 -14.32 -17.56 -0.18
C GLU A 107 -14.83 -18.22 -1.46
N ARG A 108 -14.12 -18.04 -2.58
CA ARG A 108 -14.43 -18.70 -3.87
C ARG A 108 -13.96 -20.14 -3.96
N GLY A 109 -13.27 -20.66 -2.94
CA GLY A 109 -12.71 -22.02 -2.95
C GLY A 109 -11.57 -22.23 -3.94
N ILE A 110 -10.93 -21.14 -4.42
CA ILE A 110 -9.79 -21.21 -5.35
C ILE A 110 -8.53 -21.63 -4.59
N ILE A 111 -8.40 -21.21 -3.34
CA ILE A 111 -7.29 -21.57 -2.45
C ILE A 111 -7.83 -22.11 -1.12
N SER A 112 -7.06 -22.99 -0.48
CA SER A 112 -7.32 -23.44 0.88
C SER A 112 -6.73 -22.44 1.92
N PRO A 113 -7.15 -22.50 3.20
CA PRO A 113 -6.54 -21.69 4.27
C PRO A 113 -5.02 -21.88 4.39
N GLU A 114 -4.54 -23.11 4.27
CA GLU A 114 -3.11 -23.45 4.34
C GLU A 114 -2.35 -22.87 3.14
N THR A 115 -2.98 -22.92 1.96
CA THR A 115 -2.43 -22.34 0.74
C THR A 115 -2.32 -20.82 0.87
N ARG A 116 -3.35 -20.16 1.39
CA ARG A 116 -3.35 -18.73 1.67
C ARG A 116 -2.22 -18.35 2.62
N GLU A 117 -2.04 -19.08 3.72
CA GLU A 117 -0.98 -18.80 4.69
C GLU A 117 0.42 -19.00 4.08
N ALA A 118 0.60 -20.05 3.27
CA ALA A 118 1.85 -20.29 2.56
C ALA A 118 2.18 -19.19 1.54
N ILE A 119 1.16 -18.61 0.88
CA ILE A 119 1.34 -17.47 -0.03
C ILE A 119 1.67 -16.20 0.77
N ALA A 120 1.00 -15.96 1.90
CA ALA A 120 1.26 -14.79 2.75
C ALA A 120 2.70 -14.79 3.29
N ARG A 121 3.24 -15.94 3.70
CA ARG A 121 4.65 -16.05 4.12
C ARG A 121 5.62 -15.71 2.98
N GLU A 122 5.37 -16.23 1.79
CA GLU A 122 6.18 -15.95 0.60
C GLU A 122 6.10 -14.47 0.19
N GLN A 123 4.91 -13.88 0.28
CA GLN A 123 4.66 -12.46 0.02
C GLN A 123 5.51 -11.57 0.93
N VAL A 124 5.54 -11.85 2.24
CA VAL A 124 6.36 -11.09 3.21
C VAL A 124 7.83 -11.16 2.82
N ARG A 125 8.35 -12.36 2.55
CA ARG A 125 9.75 -12.54 2.11
C ARG A 125 10.08 -11.71 0.87
N ARG A 126 9.19 -11.71 -0.13
CA ARG A 126 9.41 -10.94 -1.38
C ARG A 126 9.38 -9.43 -1.15
N LEU A 127 8.50 -8.95 -0.28
CA LEU A 127 8.46 -7.54 0.07
C LEU A 127 9.74 -7.11 0.78
N GLU A 128 10.26 -7.93 1.70
CA GLU A 128 11.54 -7.69 2.37
C GLU A 128 12.73 -7.69 1.40
N GLU A 129 12.75 -8.60 0.43
CA GLU A 129 13.78 -8.66 -0.61
C GLU A 129 13.75 -7.43 -1.52
N GLU A 130 12.55 -7.01 -1.96
CA GLU A 130 12.36 -5.78 -2.72
C GLU A 130 12.82 -4.55 -1.90
N ASP A 131 12.44 -4.49 -0.63
CA ASP A 131 12.82 -3.42 0.29
C ASP A 131 14.34 -3.33 0.45
N ALA A 132 14.99 -4.47 0.62
CA ALA A 132 16.45 -4.57 0.69
C ALA A 132 17.12 -4.20 -0.64
N ARG A 133 16.45 -4.40 -1.78
CA ARG A 133 16.95 -3.97 -3.09
C ARG A 133 16.86 -2.45 -3.23
N PHE A 134 15.74 -1.85 -2.89
CA PHE A 134 15.58 -0.39 -2.91
C PHE A 134 16.55 0.31 -1.96
N ALA A 135 16.86 -0.29 -0.81
CA ALA A 135 17.86 0.24 0.12
C ALA A 135 19.30 0.16 -0.42
N ARG A 136 19.59 -0.78 -1.34
CA ARG A 136 20.94 -1.03 -1.89
C ARG A 136 21.23 -0.25 -3.15
N THR A 137 20.23 0.22 -3.89
CA THR A 137 20.44 1.10 -5.04
C THR A 137 20.71 2.51 -4.52
N PRO A 138 21.97 3.02 -4.54
CA PRO A 138 22.21 4.42 -4.24
C PRO A 138 21.44 5.27 -5.26
N ALA A 139 20.90 6.41 -4.82
CA ALA A 139 20.10 7.35 -5.62
C ALA A 139 20.89 8.04 -6.77
N SER A 140 21.93 7.39 -7.28
CA SER A 140 22.85 7.87 -8.29
C SER A 140 22.96 6.83 -9.40
N ALA A 141 22.04 6.88 -10.35
CA ALA A 141 22.28 6.57 -11.76
C ALA A 141 21.00 6.92 -12.53
N ASP A 142 21.14 7.79 -13.53
CA ASP A 142 20.18 8.32 -14.51
C ASP A 142 19.36 7.27 -15.30
N GLY A 143 18.70 6.33 -14.62
CA GLY A 143 17.91 5.28 -15.23
C GLY A 143 16.42 5.62 -15.24
N ASP A 144 15.97 6.12 -16.38
CA ASP A 144 14.60 6.32 -16.85
C ASP A 144 13.77 5.01 -16.92
N ASP A 145 13.95 4.08 -15.96
CA ASP A 145 13.13 2.90 -15.82
C ASP A 145 11.93 3.25 -14.94
N ALA A 146 11.00 3.97 -15.57
CA ALA A 146 9.64 4.11 -15.12
C ALA A 146 9.12 2.72 -14.74
N ILE A 147 8.95 2.47 -13.44
CA ILE A 147 7.93 1.51 -13.00
C ILE A 147 6.65 2.03 -13.64
N PRO A 148 6.00 1.30 -14.56
CA PRO A 148 4.72 1.72 -15.08
C PRO A 148 3.74 1.65 -13.92
N LEU A 149 3.60 2.76 -13.21
CA LEU A 149 2.42 3.08 -12.43
C LEU A 149 1.31 3.14 -13.46
N ALA A 150 0.66 2.01 -13.66
CA ALA A 150 -0.47 1.87 -14.56
C ALA A 150 -1.42 3.07 -14.40
N GLY A 151 -1.43 3.93 -15.42
CA GLY A 151 -2.34 5.07 -15.55
C GLY A 151 -1.94 6.30 -14.74
N GLU A 152 -1.12 7.15 -15.35
CA GLU A 152 -1.15 8.59 -15.15
C GLU A 152 -2.54 9.14 -15.56
N ASP A 153 -3.53 8.92 -14.70
CA ASP A 153 -4.76 9.73 -14.62
C ASP A 153 -5.51 9.41 -13.32
N THR A 154 -4.87 9.67 -12.19
CA THR A 154 -5.56 9.65 -10.89
C THR A 154 -5.36 10.99 -10.23
N ALA A 155 -6.12 11.97 -10.70
CA ALA A 155 -6.53 13.05 -9.83
C ALA A 155 -7.14 12.41 -8.56
N PRO A 156 -6.76 12.86 -7.35
CA PRO A 156 -7.38 12.35 -6.13
C PRO A 156 -8.88 12.68 -6.21
N HIS A 157 -9.71 11.65 -6.37
CA HIS A 157 -11.16 11.82 -6.32
C HIS A 157 -11.51 12.24 -4.88
N PRO A 158 -12.08 13.43 -4.65
CA PRO A 158 -12.38 13.93 -3.29
C PRO A 158 -13.40 13.05 -2.54
N SER A 159 -14.05 12.11 -3.22
CA SER A 159 -15.04 11.18 -2.65
C SER A 159 -14.45 10.06 -1.76
N LEU A 160 -13.13 9.86 -1.72
CA LEU A 160 -12.49 8.90 -0.80
C LEU A 160 -12.37 9.42 0.64
N LEU A 161 -12.58 10.73 0.87
CA LEU A 161 -12.56 11.31 2.21
C LEU A 161 -13.83 11.03 3.00
N GLU A 162 -15.00 10.96 2.34
CA GLU A 162 -16.29 10.74 3.01
C GLU A 162 -16.55 9.27 3.36
N SER A 163 -16.10 8.31 2.54
CA SER A 163 -16.38 6.87 2.79
C SER A 163 -15.65 6.28 4.00
N VAL A 164 -14.52 6.88 4.42
CA VAL A 164 -13.71 6.35 5.53
C VAL A 164 -14.23 6.80 6.90
N GLU A 165 -14.87 7.97 6.99
CA GLU A 165 -15.57 8.38 8.23
C GLU A 165 -16.83 7.53 8.47
N GLU A 166 -17.50 7.08 7.42
CA GLU A 166 -18.60 6.11 7.50
C GLU A 166 -18.13 4.72 7.96
N ASP A 167 -17.01 4.21 7.44
CA ASP A 167 -16.49 2.90 7.83
C ASP A 167 -15.96 2.88 9.29
N ARG A 168 -15.44 4.01 9.80
CA ARG A 168 -15.05 4.13 11.21
C ARG A 168 -16.26 4.10 12.16
N ARG A 169 -17.44 4.55 11.71
CA ARG A 169 -18.72 4.38 12.45
C ARG A 169 -19.26 2.96 12.36
N ARG A 170 -18.99 2.23 11.28
CA ARG A 170 -19.57 0.90 11.02
C ARG A 170 -18.79 -0.25 11.65
N TYR A 171 -17.47 -0.13 11.81
CA TYR A 171 -16.60 -1.21 12.27
C TYR A 171 -15.89 -0.96 13.62
N GLY A 172 -16.16 0.18 14.27
CA GLY A 172 -15.64 0.49 15.61
C GLY A 172 -16.31 -0.26 16.77
N SER A 173 -17.47 -0.88 16.55
CA SER A 173 -18.15 -1.76 17.50
C SER A 173 -18.27 -3.14 16.86
N GLY A 174 -17.57 -4.13 17.42
CA GLY A 174 -17.44 -5.49 16.88
C GLY A 174 -18.70 -6.35 16.85
N GLU A 175 -19.81 -5.84 16.31
CA GLU A 175 -21.03 -6.60 16.07
C GLU A 175 -21.32 -6.60 14.57
N ARG A 176 -20.95 -7.70 13.89
CA ARG A 176 -21.47 -7.99 12.55
C ARG A 176 -22.95 -8.33 12.69
N PRO A 177 -23.87 -7.68 11.96
CA PRO A 177 -25.26 -8.11 11.93
C PRO A 177 -25.37 -9.51 11.30
N PRO A 178 -26.26 -10.37 11.79
CA PRO A 178 -26.46 -11.71 11.24
C PRO A 178 -26.98 -11.60 9.80
N LEU A 179 -26.32 -12.31 8.88
CA LEU A 179 -26.81 -12.52 7.52
C LEU A 179 -28.17 -13.22 7.60
N ALA A 180 -29.22 -12.50 7.22
CA ALA A 180 -30.56 -13.05 7.10
C ALA A 180 -30.50 -14.26 6.16
N ALA A 181 -30.91 -15.41 6.68
CA ALA A 181 -31.06 -16.63 5.92
C ALA A 181 -32.07 -16.39 4.79
N ALA A 182 -31.58 -16.37 3.55
CA ALA A 182 -32.43 -16.44 2.38
C ALA A 182 -33.23 -17.75 2.46
N SER A 183 -34.52 -17.62 2.74
CA SER A 183 -35.47 -18.72 2.73
C SER A 183 -35.90 -19.01 1.29
N ALA A 184 -36.14 -20.31 1.06
CA ALA A 184 -36.48 -21.03 -0.16
C ALA A 184 -37.36 -20.32 -1.21
#